data_AF-A0A2N5D2E1-F1
#
_entry.id   AF-A0A2N5D2E1-F1
#
_cell.length_a   1.000
_cell.length_b   1.000
_cell.length_c   1.000
_cell.angle_alpha   90.00
_cell.angle_beta   90.00
_cell.angle_gamma   90.00
#
_symmetry.space_group_name_H-M   'P 1'
#
loop_
_entity.id
_entity.type
_entity.pdbx_description
1 polymer ?
#
loop_
_entity_poly.entity_id
_entity_poly.type
_entity_poly.pdbx_seq_one_letter_code
_entity_poly.pdbx_strand_id
1 'polypeptide(L)'
;MASGHRAGWVIALAVMAGSLAVAGGLAVRRERALAAEAPAYVPTPSEEFALVFAEMAIDERRLLRQSLSEGREAEARHIAATPGLARREGDVLFIRHDGRDVASFADDANLCEGFDNCSRWRFLGELALGPRRYPYLSFFHGEGDEITLLVEARGELVVLGQGLPSASPDGRWLVIAGHDDYGSNLSVFAVGPDGLKFVATSQEACQPARWLERDRLEMVCEFQAGESARAMLVHDRGWRLEAPPDAPRPVPAAKPEAADEPGYFERKGYRRLAR
;
A
#
# COMPACT_ATOMS: atom_id res chain seq x y z
N MET A 1 -71.51 8.94 55.41
CA MET A 1 -70.46 7.98 55.83
C MET A 1 -69.50 7.77 54.66
N ALA A 2 -68.20 7.67 54.96
CA ALA A 2 -67.06 7.35 54.09
C ALA A 2 -66.55 8.41 53.08
N SER A 3 -65.82 9.42 53.55
CA SER A 3 -64.82 10.13 52.69
C SER A 3 -63.62 10.76 53.42
N GLY A 4 -63.46 10.56 54.73
CA GLY A 4 -62.43 11.25 55.54
C GLY A 4 -61.04 10.60 55.60
N HIS A 5 -60.83 9.40 55.06
CA HIS A 5 -59.57 8.65 55.27
C HIS A 5 -58.62 8.59 54.06
N ARG A 6 -58.98 9.15 52.90
CA ARG A 6 -58.11 9.10 51.69
C ARG A 6 -57.11 10.26 51.58
N ALA A 7 -57.38 11.42 52.18
CA ALA A 7 -56.52 12.60 52.04
C ALA A 7 -55.21 12.52 52.86
N GLY A 8 -55.25 11.91 54.06
CA GLY A 8 -54.07 11.82 54.94
C GLY A 8 -52.98 10.88 54.41
N TRP A 9 -53.36 9.78 53.77
CA TRP A 9 -52.41 8.80 53.21
C TRP A 9 -51.65 9.33 52.00
N VAL A 10 -52.28 10.16 51.16
CA VAL A 10 -51.64 10.75 49.98
C VAL A 10 -50.56 11.75 50.38
N ILE A 11 -50.81 12.55 51.41
CA ILE A 11 -49.83 13.53 51.91
C ILE A 11 -48.64 12.80 52.58
N ALA A 12 -48.89 11.76 53.36
CA ALA A 12 -47.82 10.96 53.99
C ALA A 12 -46.92 10.26 52.96
N LEU A 13 -47.51 9.70 51.89
CA LEU A 13 -46.77 9.08 50.78
C LEU A 13 -45.95 10.11 49.99
N ALA A 14 -46.49 11.31 49.75
CA ALA A 14 -45.77 12.37 49.05
C ALA A 14 -44.56 12.89 49.85
N VAL A 15 -44.69 13.03 51.16
CA VAL A 15 -43.58 13.46 52.03
C VAL A 15 -42.48 12.39 52.11
N MET A 16 -42.85 11.10 52.23
CA MET A 16 -41.87 10.00 52.21
C MET A 16 -41.15 9.88 50.86
N ALA A 17 -41.87 9.98 49.74
CA ALA A 17 -41.26 9.94 48.40
C ALA A 17 -40.33 11.14 48.16
N GLY A 18 -40.71 12.34 48.61
CA GLY A 18 -39.86 13.53 48.55
C GLY A 18 -38.58 13.38 49.39
N SER A 19 -38.70 12.78 50.58
CA SER A 19 -37.56 12.58 51.48
C SER A 19 -36.54 11.56 50.92
N LEU A 20 -37.03 10.48 50.31
CA LEU A 20 -36.19 9.47 49.64
C LEU A 20 -35.50 10.03 48.40
N ALA A 21 -36.18 10.86 47.60
CA ALA A 21 -35.59 11.50 46.42
C ALA A 21 -34.46 12.49 46.79
N VAL A 22 -34.64 13.26 47.87
CA VAL A 22 -33.60 14.19 48.36
C VAL A 22 -32.41 13.42 48.95
N ALA A 23 -32.64 12.36 49.72
CA ALA A 23 -31.58 11.51 50.26
C ALA A 23 -30.77 10.81 49.15
N GLY A 24 -31.45 10.26 48.13
CA GLY A 24 -30.80 9.66 46.97
C GLY A 24 -30.00 10.67 46.13
N GLY A 25 -30.54 11.87 45.92
CA GLY A 25 -29.84 12.95 45.21
C GLY A 25 -28.58 13.45 45.94
N LEU A 26 -28.60 13.50 47.27
CA LEU A 26 -27.45 13.88 48.09
C LEU A 26 -26.36 12.79 48.10
N ALA A 27 -26.73 11.51 48.12
CA ALA A 27 -25.77 10.40 48.04
C ALA A 27 -25.02 10.40 46.70
N VAL A 28 -25.74 10.55 45.58
CA VAL A 28 -25.14 10.60 44.23
C VAL A 28 -24.23 11.83 44.05
N ARG A 29 -24.60 12.99 44.61
CA ARG A 29 -23.74 14.18 44.57
C ARG A 29 -22.47 14.00 45.41
N ARG A 30 -22.57 13.33 46.56
CA ARG A 30 -21.41 13.04 47.42
C ARG A 30 -20.44 12.06 46.75
N GLU A 31 -20.95 11.00 46.11
CA GLU A 31 -20.09 10.07 45.37
C GLU A 31 -19.42 10.73 44.17
N ARG A 32 -20.12 11.60 43.43
CA ARG A 32 -19.51 12.37 42.32
C ARG A 32 -18.48 13.38 42.81
N ALA A 33 -18.70 14.01 43.95
CA ALA A 33 -17.72 14.93 44.54
C ALA A 33 -16.47 14.17 45.00
N LEU A 34 -16.63 13.00 45.65
CA LEU A 34 -15.51 12.15 46.06
C LEU A 34 -14.74 11.56 44.86
N ALA A 35 -15.44 11.22 43.76
CA ALA A 35 -14.81 10.77 42.53
C ALA A 35 -14.08 11.89 41.77
N ALA A 36 -14.51 13.15 41.93
CA ALA A 36 -13.84 14.32 41.35
C ALA A 36 -12.63 14.79 42.18
N GLU A 37 -12.61 14.48 43.48
CA GLU A 37 -11.49 14.80 44.40
C GLU A 37 -10.42 13.71 44.46
N ALA A 38 -10.70 12.49 44.00
CA ALA A 38 -9.67 11.47 43.87
C ALA A 38 -8.68 11.90 42.78
N PRO A 39 -7.40 12.19 43.10
CA PRO A 39 -6.42 12.48 42.07
C PRO A 39 -6.36 11.27 41.14
N ALA A 40 -6.52 11.50 39.84
CA ALA A 40 -6.30 10.45 38.85
C ALA A 40 -4.91 9.86 39.12
N TYR A 41 -4.87 8.61 39.57
CA TYR A 41 -3.62 7.88 39.72
C TYR A 41 -3.06 7.70 38.31
N VAL A 42 -2.16 8.60 37.92
CA VAL A 42 -1.31 8.42 36.75
C VAL A 42 -0.08 7.72 37.30
N PRO A 43 0.08 6.40 37.11
CA PRO A 43 1.30 5.72 37.51
C PRO A 43 2.45 6.41 36.78
N THR A 44 3.34 7.08 37.51
CA THR A 44 4.65 7.42 36.98
C THR A 44 5.37 6.09 36.75
N PRO A 45 5.81 5.78 35.51
CA PRO A 45 6.54 4.55 35.25
C PRO A 45 7.73 4.48 36.20
N SER A 46 7.99 3.30 36.78
CA SER A 46 9.22 3.11 37.55
C SER A 46 10.43 3.42 36.66
N GLU A 47 11.56 3.81 37.26
CA GLU A 47 12.79 4.06 36.49
C GLU A 47 13.18 2.85 35.62
N GLU A 48 12.95 1.62 36.12
CA GLU A 48 13.13 0.38 35.35
C GLU A 48 12.21 0.32 34.12
N PHE A 49 10.94 0.70 34.25
CA PHE A 49 10.01 0.74 33.12
C PHE A 49 10.40 1.83 32.11
N ALA A 50 10.84 3.00 32.58
CA ALA A 50 11.33 4.06 31.71
C ALA A 50 12.59 3.65 30.92
N LEU A 51 13.50 2.88 31.54
CA LEU A 51 14.69 2.34 30.88
C LEU A 51 14.33 1.30 29.80
N VAL A 52 13.42 0.37 30.10
CA VAL A 52 12.94 -0.61 29.11
C VAL A 52 12.30 0.08 27.91
N PHE A 53 11.46 1.09 28.13
CA PHE A 53 10.87 1.87 27.03
C PHE A 53 11.90 2.65 26.22
N ALA A 54 12.91 3.21 26.87
CA ALA A 54 13.99 3.91 26.18
C ALA A 54 14.83 2.95 25.30
N GLU A 55 15.11 1.75 25.80
CA GLU A 55 15.84 0.71 25.07
C GLU A 55 15.03 0.18 23.89
N MET A 56 13.73 -0.10 24.09
CA MET A 56 12.81 -0.45 23.00
C MET A 56 12.74 0.65 21.93
N ALA A 57 12.66 1.92 22.32
CA ALA A 57 12.64 3.04 21.37
C ALA A 57 13.97 3.26 20.63
N ILE A 58 15.10 2.79 21.18
CA ILE A 58 16.39 2.77 20.48
C ILE A 58 16.39 1.65 19.45
N ASP A 59 15.92 0.47 19.82
CA ASP A 59 15.84 -0.68 18.93
C ASP A 59 14.86 -0.46 17.78
N GLU A 60 13.68 0.11 18.03
CA GLU A 60 12.72 0.49 16.99
C GLU A 60 13.35 1.46 15.98
N ARG A 61 14.06 2.50 16.46
CA ARG A 61 14.75 3.45 15.56
C ARG A 61 15.91 2.83 14.80
N ARG A 62 16.53 1.77 15.32
CA ARG A 62 17.58 1.01 14.64
C ARG A 62 16.96 0.14 13.54
N LEU A 63 15.91 -0.61 13.87
CA LEU A 63 15.19 -1.47 12.93
C LEU A 63 14.55 -0.67 11.80
N LEU A 64 13.95 0.47 12.12
CA LEU A 64 13.42 1.41 11.14
C LEU A 64 14.49 1.87 10.13
N ARG A 65 15.65 2.30 10.62
CA ARG A 65 16.77 2.72 9.75
C ARG A 65 17.28 1.57 8.90
N GLN A 66 17.36 0.37 9.46
CA GLN A 66 17.73 -0.83 8.73
C GLN A 66 16.73 -1.09 7.60
N SER A 67 15.43 -1.12 7.90
CA SER A 67 14.34 -1.32 6.93
C SER A 67 14.40 -0.29 5.79
N LEU A 68 14.54 1.00 6.10
CA LEU A 68 14.65 2.07 5.09
C LEU A 68 15.94 1.99 4.25
N SER A 69 17.00 1.36 4.78
CA SER A 69 18.27 1.15 4.06
C SER A 69 18.29 -0.08 3.16
N GLU A 70 17.33 -1.00 3.31
CA GLU A 70 17.28 -2.21 2.49
C GLU A 70 17.20 -1.85 1.00
N GLY A 71 17.96 -2.55 0.17
CA GLY A 71 18.00 -2.36 -1.28
C GLY A 71 18.72 -1.09 -1.76
N ARG A 72 19.17 -0.18 -0.87
CA ARG A 72 19.84 1.07 -1.25
C ARG A 72 21.11 0.88 -2.05
N GLU A 73 21.89 -0.17 -1.77
CA GLU A 73 23.10 -0.45 -2.55
C GLU A 73 22.78 -0.87 -3.99
N ALA A 74 21.71 -1.65 -4.19
CA ALA A 74 21.25 -2.04 -5.52
C ALA A 74 20.71 -0.82 -6.28
N GLU A 75 19.87 -0.02 -5.63
CA GLU A 75 19.38 1.26 -6.16
C GLU A 75 20.54 2.18 -6.57
N ALA A 76 21.56 2.34 -5.73
CA ALA A 76 22.73 3.17 -6.03
C ALA A 76 23.47 2.71 -7.30
N ARG A 77 23.54 1.39 -7.55
CA ARG A 77 24.10 0.85 -8.81
C ARG A 77 23.25 1.22 -10.01
N HIS A 78 21.92 1.16 -9.90
CA HIS A 78 21.01 1.59 -10.97
C HIS A 78 21.10 3.09 -11.26
N ILE A 79 21.15 3.92 -10.20
CA ILE A 79 21.36 5.37 -10.32
C ILE A 79 22.69 5.67 -10.98
N ALA A 80 23.77 5.01 -10.56
CA ALA A 80 25.10 5.20 -11.15
C ALA A 80 25.15 4.81 -12.63
N ALA A 81 24.39 3.77 -13.03
CA ALA A 81 24.27 3.36 -14.43
C ALA A 81 23.42 4.34 -15.28
N THR A 82 22.54 5.12 -14.65
CA THR A 82 21.60 6.03 -15.34
C THR A 82 21.45 7.39 -14.62
N PRO A 83 22.54 8.17 -14.46
CA PRO A 83 22.56 9.36 -13.60
C PRO A 83 21.66 10.51 -14.11
N GLY A 84 21.20 10.43 -15.35
CA GLY A 84 20.24 11.36 -15.95
C GLY A 84 18.78 11.06 -15.64
N LEU A 85 18.45 9.89 -15.06
CA LEU A 85 17.07 9.43 -14.83
C LEU A 85 16.63 9.48 -13.37
N ALA A 86 17.58 9.31 -12.45
CA ALA A 86 17.27 9.35 -11.03
C ALA A 86 18.43 9.87 -10.21
N ARG A 87 18.12 10.40 -9.02
CA ARG A 87 19.08 10.70 -7.96
C ARG A 87 18.40 10.50 -6.60
N ARG A 88 19.18 10.23 -5.56
CA ARG A 88 18.69 10.12 -4.19
C ARG A 88 19.38 11.12 -3.28
N GLU A 89 18.61 11.79 -2.43
CA GLU A 89 19.10 12.63 -1.34
C GLU A 89 18.42 12.22 -0.04
N GLY A 90 19.17 11.54 0.82
CA GLY A 90 18.60 10.92 2.02
C GLY A 90 17.46 9.98 1.67
N ASP A 91 16.28 10.26 2.24
CA ASP A 91 15.09 9.44 2.08
C ASP A 91 14.23 9.82 0.86
N VAL A 92 14.67 10.80 0.06
CA VAL A 92 13.94 11.27 -1.12
C VAL A 92 14.59 10.78 -2.41
N LEU A 93 13.80 10.06 -3.22
CA LEU A 93 14.09 9.71 -4.60
C LEU A 93 13.63 10.84 -5.51
N PHE A 94 14.46 11.26 -6.44
CA PHE A 94 14.06 12.18 -7.50
C PHE A 94 14.18 11.48 -8.84
N ILE A 95 13.13 11.60 -9.64
CA ILE A 95 13.10 11.16 -11.03
C ILE A 95 13.31 12.36 -11.93
N ARG A 96 14.13 12.15 -12.94
CA ARG A 96 14.68 13.21 -13.78
C ARG A 96 14.33 12.96 -15.25
N HIS A 97 14.06 14.06 -15.93
CA HIS A 97 13.88 14.09 -17.38
C HIS A 97 14.54 15.35 -17.93
N ASP A 98 15.30 15.23 -19.01
CA ASP A 98 16.06 16.33 -19.63
C ASP A 98 16.85 17.19 -18.63
N GLY A 99 17.48 16.51 -17.66
CA GLY A 99 18.32 17.14 -16.64
C GLY A 99 17.58 17.82 -15.50
N ARG A 100 16.23 17.83 -15.49
CA ARG A 100 15.40 18.43 -14.45
C ARG A 100 14.70 17.35 -13.63
N ASP A 101 14.47 17.61 -12.35
CA ASP A 101 13.62 16.75 -11.54
C ASP A 101 12.16 16.96 -11.98
N VAL A 102 11.43 15.88 -12.23
CA VAL A 102 10.02 15.90 -12.66
C VAL A 102 9.08 15.31 -11.62
N ALA A 103 9.59 14.42 -10.78
CA ALA A 103 8.88 13.89 -9.62
C ALA A 103 9.86 13.60 -8.48
N SER A 104 9.36 13.68 -7.24
CA SER A 104 10.06 13.20 -6.06
C SER A 104 9.18 12.23 -5.28
N PHE A 105 9.79 11.19 -4.74
CA PHE A 105 9.16 10.16 -3.94
C PHE A 105 9.89 10.06 -2.60
N ALA A 106 9.19 10.33 -1.51
CA ALA A 106 9.76 10.31 -0.18
C ALA A 106 9.41 8.97 0.49
N ASP A 107 10.42 8.32 1.06
CA ASP A 107 10.18 7.29 2.06
C ASP A 107 9.61 7.99 3.31
N ASP A 108 8.63 7.38 3.97
CA ASP A 108 7.98 7.99 5.13
C ASP A 108 8.04 7.07 6.34
N ALA A 109 8.89 7.46 7.28
CA ALA A 109 9.05 6.84 8.60
C ALA A 109 7.80 7.01 9.51
N ASN A 110 6.94 8.00 9.25
CA ASN A 110 5.73 8.25 10.02
C ASN A 110 4.51 7.53 9.45
N LEU A 111 4.65 6.91 8.28
CA LEU A 111 3.65 6.04 7.64
C LEU A 111 4.15 4.59 7.65
N CYS A 112 4.66 4.17 8.79
CA CYS A 112 4.97 2.78 9.07
C CYS A 112 3.92 2.22 10.05
N GLU A 113 3.29 1.11 9.72
CA GLU A 113 2.49 0.33 10.67
C GLU A 113 3.41 -0.64 11.43
N GLY A 114 4.35 -0.12 12.24
CA GLY A 114 5.44 -0.91 12.85
C GLY A 114 6.81 -0.52 12.30
N PHE A 115 7.84 -1.37 12.47
CA PHE A 115 9.20 -1.10 11.95
C PHE A 115 9.48 -1.72 10.57
N ASP A 116 8.71 -2.74 10.20
CA ASP A 116 8.78 -3.54 8.97
C ASP A 116 7.85 -3.00 7.87
N ASN A 117 6.80 -2.28 8.24
CA ASN A 117 5.75 -1.82 7.32
C ASN A 117 5.96 -0.41 6.76
N CYS A 118 7.20 0.03 6.60
CA CYS A 118 7.49 1.38 6.11
C CYS A 118 7.30 1.52 4.61
N SER A 119 6.73 2.65 4.20
CA SER A 119 6.67 3.08 2.81
C SER A 119 8.07 3.35 2.26
N ARG A 120 8.51 2.57 1.27
CA ARG A 120 9.84 2.65 0.67
C ARG A 120 9.76 2.75 -0.85
N TRP A 121 10.46 3.72 -1.41
CA TRP A 121 10.61 3.88 -2.86
C TRP A 121 12.01 3.47 -3.27
N ARG A 122 12.10 2.70 -4.37
CA ARG A 122 13.38 2.31 -4.96
C ARG A 122 13.37 2.54 -6.46
N PHE A 123 14.47 3.08 -6.97
CA PHE A 123 14.76 3.07 -8.40
C PHE A 123 15.42 1.76 -8.82
N LEU A 124 14.78 1.04 -9.73
CA LEU A 124 15.21 -0.27 -10.23
C LEU A 124 15.85 -0.19 -11.62
N GLY A 125 15.93 1.01 -12.20
CA GLY A 125 16.58 1.27 -13.47
C GLY A 125 15.62 1.87 -14.50
N GLU A 126 15.91 1.58 -15.77
CA GLU A 126 15.09 2.01 -16.89
C GLU A 126 14.47 0.81 -17.61
N LEU A 127 13.23 0.98 -18.07
CA LEU A 127 12.57 0.05 -18.95
C LEU A 127 12.44 0.67 -20.35
N ALA A 128 13.06 0.01 -21.32
CA ALA A 128 12.99 0.42 -22.73
C ALA A 128 11.76 -0.18 -23.39
N LEU A 129 10.82 0.67 -23.80
CA LEU A 129 9.57 0.29 -24.45
C LEU A 129 9.51 0.99 -25.82
N GLY A 130 10.09 0.32 -26.81
CA GLY A 130 10.27 0.85 -28.15
C GLY A 130 11.21 2.06 -28.13
N PRO A 131 10.78 3.24 -28.63
CA PRO A 131 11.61 4.45 -28.59
C PRO A 131 11.59 5.16 -27.22
N ARG A 132 10.72 4.75 -26.29
CA ARG A 132 10.54 5.42 -25.00
C ARG A 132 11.34 4.69 -23.90
N ARG A 133 11.86 5.47 -22.96
CA ARG A 133 12.54 4.99 -21.75
C ARG A 133 11.71 5.43 -20.56
N TYR A 134 11.35 4.47 -19.71
CA TYR A 134 10.56 4.72 -18.52
C TYR A 134 11.42 4.45 -17.28
N PRO A 135 11.59 5.43 -16.36
CA PRO A 135 12.06 5.15 -15.02
C PRO A 135 11.18 4.08 -14.38
N TYR A 136 11.82 3.00 -13.93
CA TYR A 136 11.18 1.86 -13.27
C TYR A 136 11.44 1.94 -11.77
N LEU A 137 10.36 2.06 -11.01
CA LEU A 137 10.38 2.11 -9.56
C LEU A 137 9.72 0.88 -8.97
N SER A 138 10.10 0.56 -7.74
CA SER A 138 9.23 -0.16 -6.84
C SER A 138 8.80 0.69 -5.67
N PHE A 139 7.60 0.42 -5.20
CA PHE A 139 7.05 0.93 -3.96
C PHE A 139 6.72 -0.26 -3.07
N PHE A 140 7.24 -0.24 -1.85
CA PHE A 140 6.93 -1.22 -0.82
C PHE A 140 6.18 -0.53 0.32
N HIS A 141 5.11 -1.15 0.81
CA HIS A 141 4.40 -0.70 2.00
C HIS A 141 3.72 -1.89 2.68
N GLY A 142 4.04 -2.15 3.96
CA GLY A 142 3.39 -3.21 4.72
C GLY A 142 4.00 -4.60 4.57
N GLU A 143 3.21 -5.63 4.84
CA GLU A 143 3.61 -7.05 4.96
C GLU A 143 3.91 -7.75 3.62
N GLY A 144 4.54 -7.08 2.64
CA GLY A 144 5.14 -7.77 1.49
C GLY A 144 4.87 -7.19 0.11
N ASP A 145 3.98 -6.21 -0.01
CA ASP A 145 3.56 -5.74 -1.34
C ASP A 145 4.62 -4.87 -1.99
N GLU A 146 5.32 -5.41 -2.99
CA GLU A 146 6.16 -4.64 -3.90
C GLU A 146 5.38 -4.31 -5.18
N ILE A 147 4.92 -3.07 -5.26
CA ILE A 147 4.25 -2.54 -6.44
C ILE A 147 5.32 -2.05 -7.42
N THR A 148 5.26 -2.53 -8.66
CA THR A 148 6.04 -1.99 -9.78
C THR A 148 5.35 -0.75 -10.32
N LEU A 149 6.13 0.33 -10.51
CA LEU A 149 5.66 1.56 -11.10
C LEU A 149 6.55 2.04 -12.26
N LEU A 150 5.91 2.60 -13.28
CA LEU A 150 6.60 3.31 -14.37
C LEU A 150 6.24 4.79 -14.35
N VAL A 151 7.25 5.64 -14.53
CA VAL A 151 7.10 7.10 -14.52
C VAL A 151 7.21 7.64 -15.95
N GLU A 152 6.34 8.56 -16.33
CA GLU A 152 6.44 9.28 -17.60
C GLU A 152 7.33 10.52 -17.52
N ALA A 153 7.63 11.10 -18.69
CA ALA A 153 8.49 12.27 -18.83
C ALA A 153 8.07 13.47 -17.97
N ARG A 154 6.77 13.59 -17.63
CA ARG A 154 6.22 14.66 -16.77
C ARG A 154 6.19 14.30 -15.28
N GLY A 155 6.72 13.14 -14.89
CA GLY A 155 6.67 12.64 -13.51
C GLY A 155 5.39 11.89 -13.15
N GLU A 156 4.47 11.72 -14.10
CA GLU A 156 3.20 10.99 -13.91
C GLU A 156 3.46 9.48 -13.80
N LEU A 157 2.73 8.79 -12.91
CA LEU A 157 2.74 7.33 -12.84
C LEU A 157 1.78 6.79 -13.90
N VAL A 158 2.28 5.92 -14.78
CA VAL A 158 1.50 5.38 -15.92
C VAL A 158 1.22 3.89 -15.84
N VAL A 159 1.94 3.18 -14.98
CA VAL A 159 1.68 1.77 -14.70
C VAL A 159 1.87 1.53 -13.21
N LEU A 160 0.95 0.74 -12.65
CA LEU A 160 0.98 0.20 -11.31
C LEU A 160 0.60 -1.27 -11.43
N GLY A 161 1.42 -2.17 -10.91
CA GLY A 161 1.12 -3.59 -10.95
C GLY A 161 1.99 -4.38 -10.00
N GLN A 162 1.51 -5.53 -9.56
CA GLN A 162 2.26 -6.45 -8.71
C GLN A 162 3.20 -7.30 -9.56
N GLY A 163 4.43 -7.49 -9.07
CA GLY A 163 5.44 -8.33 -9.70
C GLY A 163 6.31 -7.63 -10.74
N LEU A 164 7.11 -8.42 -11.46
CA LEU A 164 8.18 -7.91 -12.30
C LEU A 164 7.70 -7.54 -13.71
N PRO A 165 8.16 -6.41 -14.28
CA PRO A 165 7.87 -6.04 -15.64
C PRO A 165 8.69 -6.86 -16.65
N SER A 166 8.06 -7.21 -17.76
CA SER A 166 8.67 -7.93 -18.87
C SER A 166 8.28 -7.27 -20.19
N ALA A 167 9.25 -6.65 -20.86
CA ALA A 167 9.07 -5.99 -22.14
C ALA A 167 9.32 -6.94 -23.32
N SER A 168 8.46 -6.90 -24.33
CA SER A 168 8.67 -7.67 -25.57
C SER A 168 9.96 -7.24 -26.28
N PRO A 169 10.60 -8.13 -27.07
CA PRO A 169 11.84 -7.80 -27.79
C PRO A 169 11.75 -6.60 -28.73
N ASP A 170 10.58 -6.34 -29.32
CA ASP A 170 10.32 -5.17 -30.17
C ASP A 170 9.83 -3.94 -29.39
N GLY A 171 9.71 -4.05 -28.06
CA GLY A 171 9.26 -3.00 -27.16
C GLY A 171 7.81 -2.55 -27.37
N ARG A 172 6.97 -3.36 -28.03
CA ARG A 172 5.54 -3.04 -28.27
C ARG A 172 4.61 -3.49 -27.16
N TRP A 173 5.05 -4.43 -26.33
CA TRP A 173 4.25 -4.99 -25.24
C TRP A 173 5.02 -4.92 -23.94
N LEU A 174 4.28 -4.65 -22.88
CA LEU A 174 4.73 -4.78 -21.51
C LEU A 174 3.77 -5.71 -20.78
N VAL A 175 4.31 -6.72 -20.13
CA VAL A 175 3.58 -7.61 -19.23
C VAL A 175 4.11 -7.39 -17.83
N ILE A 176 3.22 -7.15 -16.88
CA ILE A 176 3.54 -7.14 -15.45
C ILE A 176 2.71 -8.24 -14.84
N ALA A 177 3.36 -9.20 -14.19
CA ALA A 177 2.63 -10.26 -13.52
C ALA A 177 3.32 -10.70 -12.23
N GLY A 178 2.50 -11.01 -11.23
CA GLY A 178 2.93 -11.37 -9.89
C GLY A 178 1.83 -12.09 -9.13
N HIS A 179 2.25 -12.76 -8.06
CA HIS A 179 1.39 -13.41 -7.09
C HIS A 179 1.93 -13.11 -5.70
N ASP A 180 1.04 -12.66 -4.81
CA ASP A 180 1.28 -12.46 -3.39
C ASP A 180 0.08 -12.95 -2.56
N ASP A 181 0.12 -12.66 -1.25
CA ASP A 181 -0.88 -13.08 -0.29
C ASP A 181 -2.27 -12.43 -0.53
N TYR A 182 -2.34 -11.34 -1.30
CA TYR A 182 -3.58 -10.63 -1.62
C TYR A 182 -4.17 -11.05 -2.96
N GLY A 183 -3.41 -11.73 -3.81
CA GLY A 183 -3.92 -12.36 -5.00
C GLY A 183 -2.88 -12.51 -6.09
N SER A 184 -3.37 -12.65 -7.32
CA SER A 184 -2.53 -12.73 -8.50
C SER A 184 -3.01 -11.73 -9.52
N ASN A 185 -2.09 -11.06 -10.18
CA ASN A 185 -2.41 -10.17 -11.27
C ASN A 185 -1.45 -10.43 -12.42
N LEU A 186 -2.01 -10.57 -13.62
CA LEU A 186 -1.31 -10.46 -14.89
C LEU A 186 -1.93 -9.29 -15.63
N SER A 187 -1.13 -8.29 -15.94
CA SER A 187 -1.53 -7.08 -16.64
C SER A 187 -0.71 -6.91 -17.91
N VAL A 188 -1.39 -6.64 -19.02
CA VAL A 188 -0.75 -6.42 -20.32
C VAL A 188 -1.01 -5.01 -20.83
N PHE A 189 0.04 -4.36 -21.30
CA PHE A 189 0.03 -3.02 -21.83
C PHE A 189 0.56 -3.01 -23.27
N ALA A 190 -0.13 -2.28 -24.14
CA ALA A 190 0.34 -1.92 -25.46
C ALA A 190 1.13 -0.61 -25.39
N VAL A 191 2.27 -0.57 -26.06
CA VAL A 191 3.09 0.64 -26.21
C VAL A 191 2.61 1.39 -27.46
N GLY A 192 1.98 2.55 -27.25
CA GLY A 192 1.44 3.40 -28.29
C GLY A 192 2.19 4.74 -28.45
N PRO A 193 1.84 5.54 -29.47
CA PRO A 193 2.42 6.86 -29.68
C PRO A 193 2.14 7.82 -28.52
N ASP A 194 1.03 7.63 -27.81
CA ASP A 194 0.60 8.46 -26.69
C ASP A 194 1.05 7.91 -25.33
N GLY A 195 1.69 6.73 -25.29
CA GLY A 195 2.15 6.09 -24.05
C GLY A 195 1.62 4.67 -23.88
N LEU A 196 1.61 4.21 -22.64
CA LEU A 196 1.18 2.86 -22.29
C LEU A 196 -0.33 2.79 -22.21
N LYS A 197 -0.90 1.79 -22.87
CA LYS A 197 -2.34 1.52 -22.84
C LYS A 197 -2.58 0.14 -22.23
N PHE A 198 -3.35 0.08 -21.15
CA PHE A 198 -3.80 -1.18 -20.58
C PHE A 198 -4.75 -1.89 -21.56
N VAL A 199 -4.50 -3.18 -21.84
CA VAL A 199 -5.24 -3.93 -22.87
C VAL A 199 -5.84 -5.25 -22.39
N ALA A 200 -5.22 -5.93 -21.44
CA ALA A 200 -5.69 -7.23 -20.96
C ALA A 200 -5.29 -7.48 -19.51
N THR A 201 -6.09 -8.26 -18.80
CA THR A 201 -5.82 -8.65 -17.41
C THR A 201 -6.25 -10.08 -17.12
N SER A 202 -5.57 -10.74 -16.20
CA SER A 202 -5.91 -12.06 -15.66
C SER A 202 -5.62 -12.11 -14.17
N GLN A 203 -6.36 -12.93 -13.43
CA GLN A 203 -6.10 -13.23 -12.01
C GLN A 203 -5.33 -14.55 -11.84
N GLU A 204 -4.53 -14.91 -12.85
CA GLU A 204 -3.76 -16.16 -12.84
C GLU A 204 -2.44 -15.92 -12.11
N ALA A 205 -2.07 -16.84 -11.23
CA ALA A 205 -0.81 -16.83 -10.50
C ALA A 205 0.36 -17.14 -11.44
N CYS A 206 0.78 -16.17 -12.24
CA CYS A 206 1.83 -16.35 -13.24
C CYS A 206 2.90 -15.28 -13.13
N GLN A 207 4.15 -15.66 -13.36
CA GLN A 207 5.29 -14.77 -13.46
C GLN A 207 5.93 -14.84 -14.84
N PRO A 208 6.41 -13.72 -15.41
CA PRO A 208 7.13 -13.72 -16.68
C PRO A 208 8.46 -14.47 -16.55
N ALA A 209 8.73 -15.42 -17.46
CA ALA A 209 10.02 -16.12 -17.51
C ALA A 209 10.93 -15.53 -18.60
N ARG A 210 10.50 -15.60 -19.86
CA ARG A 210 11.24 -15.04 -21.01
C ARG A 210 10.39 -14.92 -22.25
N TRP A 211 10.66 -13.90 -23.06
CA TRP A 211 10.07 -13.80 -24.39
C TRP A 211 10.73 -14.80 -25.35
N LEU A 212 9.90 -15.58 -26.06
CA LEU A 212 10.36 -16.47 -27.12
C LEU A 212 10.29 -15.77 -28.49
N GLU A 213 9.22 -14.99 -28.68
CA GLU A 213 8.93 -14.20 -29.87
C GLU A 213 8.35 -12.86 -29.42
N ARG A 214 8.06 -11.94 -30.36
CA ARG A 214 7.49 -10.62 -30.03
C ARG A 214 6.10 -10.67 -29.39
N ASP A 215 5.38 -11.76 -29.60
CA ASP A 215 3.98 -11.98 -29.22
C ASP A 215 3.80 -13.29 -28.44
N ARG A 216 4.90 -13.86 -27.94
CA ARG A 216 4.93 -15.09 -27.15
C ARG A 216 5.87 -14.97 -25.96
N LEU A 217 5.29 -14.98 -24.77
CA LEU A 217 6.00 -14.91 -23.50
C LEU A 217 5.83 -16.23 -22.74
N GLU A 218 6.94 -16.90 -22.46
CA GLU A 218 6.96 -18.03 -21.53
C GLU A 218 6.70 -17.47 -20.12
N MET A 219 5.73 -18.08 -19.43
CA MET A 219 5.33 -17.76 -18.07
C MET A 219 5.58 -18.98 -17.19
N VAL A 220 5.86 -18.77 -15.91
CA VAL A 220 5.76 -19.83 -14.89
C VAL A 220 4.51 -19.53 -14.09
N CYS A 221 3.56 -20.46 -14.09
CA CYS A 221 2.30 -20.31 -13.38
C CYS A 221 2.20 -21.32 -12.25
N GLU A 222 1.69 -20.88 -11.11
CA GLU A 222 1.32 -21.73 -9.99
C GLU A 222 -0.12 -22.20 -10.18
N PHE A 223 -0.31 -23.51 -10.00
CA PHE A 223 -1.60 -24.18 -10.06
C PHE A 223 -1.98 -24.67 -8.66
N GLN A 224 -3.17 -25.27 -8.51
CA GLN A 224 -3.62 -25.80 -7.22
C GLN A 224 -2.56 -26.73 -6.60
N ALA A 225 -2.39 -26.64 -5.28
CA ALA A 225 -1.41 -27.39 -4.49
C ALA A 225 0.07 -26.99 -4.66
N GLY A 226 0.37 -25.78 -5.14
CA GLY A 226 1.74 -25.25 -5.19
C GLY A 226 2.61 -25.86 -6.29
N GLU A 227 2.00 -26.58 -7.23
CA GLU A 227 2.68 -27.07 -8.42
C GLU A 227 2.84 -25.92 -9.42
N SER A 228 4.07 -25.66 -9.86
CA SER A 228 4.33 -24.69 -10.92
C SER A 228 4.49 -25.39 -12.27
N ALA A 229 3.83 -24.88 -13.31
CA ALA A 229 4.04 -25.32 -14.69
C ALA A 229 4.32 -24.14 -15.62
N ARG A 230 5.03 -24.42 -16.72
CA ARG A 230 5.31 -23.43 -17.75
C ARG A 230 4.08 -23.22 -18.62
N ALA A 231 3.61 -21.99 -18.76
CA ALA A 231 2.56 -21.62 -19.69
C ALA A 231 3.11 -20.67 -20.77
N MET A 232 2.34 -20.45 -21.83
CA MET A 232 2.63 -19.46 -22.86
C MET A 232 1.55 -18.39 -22.87
N LEU A 233 1.94 -17.15 -22.64
CA LEU A 233 1.10 -15.99 -22.92
C LEU A 233 1.30 -15.61 -24.40
N VAL A 234 0.24 -15.76 -25.19
CA VAL A 234 0.27 -15.57 -26.66
C VAL A 234 -0.67 -14.45 -27.07
N HIS A 235 -0.22 -13.62 -28.02
CA HIS A 235 -1.03 -12.60 -28.66
C HIS A 235 -1.22 -12.88 -30.15
N ASP A 236 -2.43 -13.27 -30.56
CA ASP A 236 -2.79 -13.45 -31.97
C ASP A 236 -4.01 -12.61 -32.40
N ARG A 237 -5.20 -12.98 -31.92
CA ARG A 237 -6.49 -12.27 -32.08
C ARG A 237 -6.98 -11.71 -30.75
N GLY A 238 -6.07 -11.65 -29.78
CA GLY A 238 -6.30 -11.36 -28.37
C GLY A 238 -5.22 -12.04 -27.53
N TRP A 239 -5.15 -11.69 -26.26
CA TRP A 239 -4.25 -12.34 -25.31
C TRP A 239 -4.89 -13.62 -24.80
N ARG A 240 -4.11 -14.70 -24.72
CA ARG A 240 -4.51 -15.95 -24.10
C ARG A 240 -3.35 -16.62 -23.39
N LEU A 241 -3.66 -17.38 -22.35
CA LEU A 241 -2.73 -18.19 -21.60
C LEU A 241 -2.90 -19.65 -22.02
N GLU A 242 -1.87 -20.21 -22.64
CA GLU A 242 -1.78 -21.62 -23.04
C GLU A 242 -1.01 -22.37 -21.95
N ALA A 243 -1.72 -23.05 -21.05
CA ALA A 243 -1.13 -23.91 -20.04
C ALA A 243 -1.04 -25.36 -20.54
N PRO A 244 0.05 -26.10 -20.26
CA PRO A 244 0.03 -27.56 -20.29
C PRO A 244 -0.60 -28.04 -18.98
N PRO A 245 -1.65 -28.89 -18.92
CA PRO A 245 -2.30 -29.78 -19.87
C PRO A 245 -3.77 -29.38 -20.19
N ASP A 246 -4.11 -28.11 -20.01
CA ASP A 246 -5.49 -27.60 -20.15
C ASP A 246 -5.71 -26.89 -21.50
N ALA A 247 -6.98 -26.74 -21.90
CA ALA A 247 -7.31 -25.95 -23.08
C ALA A 247 -6.87 -24.48 -22.90
N PRO A 248 -6.49 -23.78 -23.98
CA PRO A 248 -6.12 -22.36 -23.90
C PRO A 248 -7.20 -21.52 -23.22
N ARG A 249 -6.79 -20.73 -22.22
CA ARG A 249 -7.69 -19.86 -21.47
C ARG A 249 -7.56 -18.44 -22.01
N PRO A 250 -8.65 -17.81 -22.50
CA PRO A 250 -8.60 -16.41 -22.92
C PRO A 250 -8.18 -15.52 -21.75
N VAL A 251 -7.29 -14.56 -21.99
CA VAL A 251 -7.05 -13.47 -21.04
C VAL A 251 -8.08 -12.39 -21.38
N PRO A 252 -9.03 -12.09 -20.48
CA PRO A 252 -10.05 -11.08 -20.74
C PRO A 252 -9.43 -9.76 -21.19
N ALA A 253 -9.98 -9.20 -22.26
CA ALA A 253 -9.70 -7.82 -22.60
C ALA A 253 -10.03 -6.97 -21.38
N ALA A 254 -9.10 -6.10 -20.99
CA ALA A 254 -9.32 -5.23 -19.86
C ALA A 254 -10.55 -4.38 -20.17
N LYS A 255 -11.51 -4.37 -19.25
CA LYS A 255 -12.48 -3.28 -19.22
C LYS A 255 -11.70 -2.06 -18.74
N PRO A 256 -11.96 -0.85 -19.27
CA PRO A 256 -11.45 0.35 -18.64
C PRO A 256 -11.96 0.34 -17.20
N GLU A 257 -11.11 -0.05 -16.26
CA GLU A 257 -11.36 0.28 -14.87
C GLU A 257 -11.33 1.81 -14.79
N ALA A 258 -12.26 2.38 -14.05
CA ALA A 258 -12.09 3.75 -13.59
C ALA A 258 -10.72 3.76 -12.93
N ALA A 259 -9.77 4.50 -13.52
CA ALA A 259 -8.41 4.56 -13.03
C ALA A 259 -8.43 4.65 -11.51
N ASP A 260 -7.66 3.78 -10.83
CA ASP A 260 -7.37 3.91 -9.40
C ASP A 260 -7.27 5.39 -9.06
N GLU A 261 -8.09 5.85 -8.11
CA GLU A 261 -8.39 7.27 -7.90
C GLU A 261 -7.15 8.14 -8.18
N PRO A 262 -7.08 8.82 -9.34
CA PRO A 262 -5.90 9.58 -9.72
C PRO A 262 -5.58 10.52 -8.57
N GLY A 263 -4.39 10.38 -7.98
CA GLY A 263 -4.06 11.09 -6.75
C GLY A 263 -3.73 10.26 -5.52
N TYR A 264 -3.82 8.91 -5.47
CA TYR A 264 -3.56 8.20 -4.20
C TYR A 264 -2.20 8.58 -3.59
N PHE A 265 -1.13 8.46 -4.37
CA PHE A 265 0.22 8.77 -3.94
C PHE A 265 0.42 10.28 -3.69
N GLU A 266 -0.27 11.13 -4.43
CA GLU A 266 -0.22 12.58 -4.24
C GLU A 266 -0.94 13.01 -2.94
N ARG A 267 -2.13 12.44 -2.69
CA ARG A 267 -2.96 12.71 -1.51
C ARG A 267 -2.29 12.22 -0.24
N LYS A 268 -1.60 11.09 -0.31
CA LYS A 268 -0.80 10.54 0.79
C LYS A 268 0.55 11.26 0.96
N GLY A 269 0.93 12.14 0.02
CA GLY A 269 2.19 12.87 0.06
C GLY A 269 3.41 12.05 -0.38
N TYR A 270 3.20 10.80 -0.83
CA TYR A 270 4.23 9.90 -1.33
C TYR A 270 4.90 10.42 -2.60
N ARG A 271 4.14 11.07 -3.49
CA ARG A 271 4.64 11.66 -4.73
C ARG A 271 4.40 13.16 -4.74
N ARG A 272 5.41 13.91 -5.18
CA ARG A 272 5.26 15.33 -5.56
C ARG A 272 5.77 15.51 -6.96
N LEU A 273 4.96 16.16 -7.81
CA LEU A 273 5.40 16.59 -9.13
C LEU A 273 6.19 17.89 -9.01
N ALA A 274 7.25 18.01 -9.81
CA ALA A 274 7.91 19.30 -10.00
C ALA A 274 6.93 20.24 -10.73
N ARG A 275 6.81 21.48 -10.24
CA ARG A 275 6.00 22.51 -10.89
C ARG A 275 6.74 23.14 -12.06
#